data_AF-A0A2E2XCL7-F1
#
_entry.id   AF-A0A2E2XCL7-F1
#
_cell.length_a   1.000
_cell.length_b   1.000
_cell.length_c   1.000
_cell.angle_alpha   90.00
_cell.angle_beta   90.00
_cell.angle_gamma   90.00
#
_symmetry.space_group_name_H-M   'P 1'
#
loop_
_entity.id
_entity.type
_entity.pdbx_description
1 polymer ?
#
loop_
_entity_poly.entity_id
_entity_poly.type
_entity_poly.pdbx_seq_one_letter_code
_entity_poly.pdbx_strand_id
1 'polypeptide(L)'
;MQNVTLRQASNHGVLRAKCYIWRENPQYPNQVHHRGRSRVQQKRPAPTSHKATAPNQVWSWDITYCSANVRGLYYYLYMIMDVFSRKIVGWEVHDRECGELAAQLLQRTVMREQCFKKPIILHSDNGAPMKSVTLKAKMEELCITGSHSRPRVSNDNPYSESLFRTMKYCPRWPSEGFKCLQAARDWVNGFVDWYNEKHCHSRIGFVTPSQRHRSQDEAILRNRQEVYALAKSKNPHRWSGEVRKWEYVKEVELNPDSPDIECERAA
;
A
#
# COMPACT_ATOMS: atom_id res chain seq x y z
N MET A 1 12.16 -58.16 -15.22
CA MET A 1 12.37 -58.28 -16.68
C MET A 1 11.37 -57.32 -17.33
N GLN A 2 11.68 -56.28 -18.08
CA GLN A 2 12.88 -55.80 -18.76
C GLN A 2 12.90 -54.26 -18.69
N ASN A 3 14.11 -53.68 -18.79
CA ASN A 3 14.33 -52.26 -19.08
C ASN A 3 14.04 -51.96 -20.55
N VAL A 4 13.46 -50.80 -20.85
CA VAL A 4 13.73 -50.08 -22.10
C VAL A 4 13.95 -48.61 -21.78
N THR A 5 15.16 -48.17 -22.05
CA THR A 5 15.61 -46.77 -22.02
C THR A 5 15.45 -46.19 -23.41
N LEU A 6 14.83 -45.02 -23.58
CA LEU A 6 15.12 -44.13 -24.72
C LEU A 6 15.09 -42.66 -24.28
N ARG A 7 16.01 -41.92 -24.88
CA ARG A 7 16.51 -40.60 -24.52
C ARG A 7 15.69 -39.44 -25.13
N GLN A 8 16.00 -38.26 -24.59
CA GLN A 8 16.06 -36.92 -25.21
C GLN A 8 14.82 -36.00 -25.18
N ALA A 9 14.93 -35.03 -24.26
CA ALA A 9 14.89 -33.57 -24.47
C ALA A 9 13.74 -32.94 -25.25
N SER A 10 12.96 -32.10 -24.57
CA SER A 10 12.85 -30.68 -24.93
C SER A 10 12.17 -29.88 -23.82
N ASN A 11 12.59 -28.63 -23.69
CA ASN A 11 12.03 -27.56 -22.87
C ASN A 11 10.49 -27.53 -22.92
N HIS A 12 9.85 -27.06 -21.85
CA HIS A 12 9.01 -25.84 -21.83
C HIS A 12 8.16 -25.80 -20.54
N GLY A 13 8.02 -24.58 -20.00
CA GLY A 13 7.47 -24.31 -18.68
C GLY A 13 6.04 -24.81 -18.46
N VAL A 14 5.81 -25.36 -17.27
CA VAL A 14 4.48 -25.72 -16.80
C VAL A 14 3.87 -24.51 -16.09
N LEU A 15 2.99 -23.83 -16.81
CA LEU A 15 2.01 -22.90 -16.26
C LEU A 15 1.06 -23.68 -15.33
N ARG A 16 0.86 -23.16 -14.12
CA ARG A 16 -0.14 -23.65 -13.16
C ARG A 16 -1.53 -23.60 -13.78
N ALA A 17 -2.10 -24.78 -14.06
CA ALA A 17 -3.50 -24.93 -14.42
C ALA A 17 -4.40 -24.54 -13.22
N LYS A 18 -5.33 -23.62 -13.45
CA LYS A 18 -6.44 -23.31 -12.54
C LYS A 18 -7.45 -24.46 -12.62
N CYS A 19 -7.64 -25.16 -11.51
CA CYS A 19 -8.68 -26.18 -11.40
C CYS A 19 -10.02 -25.48 -11.13
N TYR A 20 -10.92 -25.45 -12.11
CA TYR A 20 -12.34 -25.20 -11.91
C TYR A 20 -13.05 -26.54 -12.13
N ILE A 21 -13.57 -27.13 -11.06
CA ILE A 21 -14.42 -28.32 -11.15
C ILE A 21 -15.84 -27.84 -11.49
N TRP A 22 -16.33 -28.21 -12.68
CA TRP A 22 -17.75 -28.13 -13.03
C TRP A 22 -18.33 -29.55 -13.00
N ARG A 23 -19.43 -29.76 -12.27
CA ARG A 23 -20.27 -30.96 -12.42
C ARG A 23 -21.33 -30.65 -13.47
N GLU A 24 -21.31 -31.37 -14.58
CA GLU A 24 -22.41 -31.37 -15.56
C GLU A 24 -23.56 -32.26 -15.05
N ASN A 25 -24.80 -31.78 -15.22
CA ASN A 25 -26.02 -32.53 -14.90
C ASN A 25 -26.53 -33.20 -16.20
N PRO A 26 -26.59 -34.55 -16.29
CA PRO A 26 -26.82 -35.26 -17.56
C PRO A 26 -28.23 -35.17 -18.16
N GLN A 27 -29.18 -34.43 -17.56
CA GLN A 27 -30.59 -34.49 -17.95
C GLN A 27 -31.05 -33.44 -18.98
N TYR A 28 -30.22 -32.44 -19.35
CA TYR A 28 -30.62 -31.39 -20.30
C TYR A 28 -29.44 -30.91 -21.17
N PRO A 29 -29.16 -31.53 -22.32
CA PRO A 29 -27.89 -31.32 -23.04
C PRO A 29 -27.80 -30.04 -23.90
N ASN A 30 -28.76 -29.10 -23.87
CA ASN A 30 -28.76 -27.94 -24.79
C ASN A 30 -29.36 -26.64 -24.19
N GLN A 31 -28.94 -26.22 -23.00
CA GLN A 31 -29.30 -24.88 -22.46
C GLN A 31 -28.10 -24.06 -21.97
N VAL A 32 -27.06 -23.95 -22.79
CA VAL A 32 -26.02 -22.93 -22.62
C VAL A 32 -26.13 -21.91 -23.76
N HIS A 33 -27.10 -21.00 -23.63
CA HIS A 33 -27.01 -19.74 -24.35
C HIS A 33 -25.86 -18.93 -23.76
N HIS A 34 -24.83 -18.67 -24.57
CA HIS A 34 -23.82 -17.66 -24.27
C HIS A 34 -24.51 -16.34 -23.94
N ARG A 35 -24.57 -15.97 -22.65
CA ARG A 35 -24.96 -14.61 -22.25
C ARG A 35 -23.82 -13.65 -22.56
N GLY A 36 -23.93 -13.03 -23.73
CA GLY A 36 -23.34 -11.72 -24.03
C GLY A 36 -21.99 -11.73 -24.75
N ARG A 37 -21.80 -10.76 -25.64
CA ARG A 37 -20.48 -10.38 -26.17
C ARG A 37 -19.55 -10.09 -24.99
N SER A 38 -18.55 -10.93 -24.78
CA SER A 38 -17.39 -10.55 -23.98
C SER A 38 -16.82 -9.28 -24.60
N ARG A 39 -17.03 -8.15 -23.94
CA ARG A 39 -16.58 -6.85 -24.43
C ARG A 39 -15.06 -6.88 -24.47
N VAL A 40 -14.48 -6.65 -25.64
CA VAL A 40 -13.03 -6.64 -25.87
C VAL A 40 -12.35 -5.83 -24.76
N GLN A 41 -11.31 -6.41 -24.16
CA GLN A 41 -10.53 -5.76 -23.11
C GLN A 41 -9.92 -4.48 -23.69
N GLN A 42 -10.53 -3.33 -23.39
CA GLN A 42 -9.99 -2.04 -23.82
C GLN A 42 -8.71 -1.76 -23.02
N LYS A 43 -7.61 -1.45 -23.73
CA LYS A 43 -6.40 -0.90 -23.10
C LYS A 43 -6.79 0.41 -22.42
N ARG A 44 -6.63 0.47 -21.10
CA ARG A 44 -6.96 1.65 -20.30
C ARG A 44 -5.69 2.48 -20.10
N PRO A 45 -5.80 3.81 -20.04
CA PRO A 45 -4.65 4.67 -19.78
C PRO A 45 -3.97 4.28 -18.46
N ALA A 46 -2.67 4.56 -18.39
CA ALA A 46 -1.87 4.43 -17.17
C ALA A 46 -2.54 5.23 -16.03
N PRO A 47 -2.42 4.77 -14.77
CA PRO A 47 -2.91 5.53 -13.62
C PRO A 47 -2.31 6.94 -13.64
N THR A 48 -3.07 7.95 -13.21
CA THR A 48 -2.53 9.29 -13.02
C THR A 48 -1.42 9.22 -11.98
N SER A 49 -0.17 9.37 -12.42
CA SER A 49 0.98 9.40 -11.51
C SER A 49 1.01 10.77 -10.83
N HIS A 50 0.90 10.76 -9.51
CA HIS A 50 1.07 11.93 -8.68
C HIS A 50 2.45 11.88 -8.03
N LYS A 51 3.18 12.99 -8.10
CA LYS A 51 4.51 13.13 -7.51
C LYS A 51 4.43 13.97 -6.24
N ALA A 52 5.14 13.53 -5.21
CA ALA A 52 5.33 14.29 -3.98
C ALA A 52 6.81 14.62 -3.79
N THR A 53 7.09 15.90 -3.58
CA THR A 53 8.43 16.47 -3.30
C THR A 53 8.56 16.94 -1.85
N ALA A 54 7.46 16.99 -1.11
CA ALA A 54 7.41 17.37 0.29
C ALA A 54 6.28 16.62 1.03
N PRO A 55 6.29 16.60 2.38
CA PRO A 55 5.19 16.08 3.17
C PRO A 55 3.88 16.83 2.88
N ASN A 56 2.75 16.14 3.03
CA ASN A 56 1.40 16.67 2.90
C ASN A 56 1.08 17.24 1.50
N GLN A 57 1.56 16.57 0.45
CA GLN A 57 1.17 16.83 -0.94
C GLN A 57 0.30 15.71 -1.52
N VAL A 58 0.67 14.45 -1.22
CA VAL A 58 -0.05 13.27 -1.68
C VAL A 58 -0.23 12.32 -0.50
N TRP A 59 -1.49 12.03 -0.18
CA TRP A 59 -1.88 11.03 0.80
C TRP A 59 -2.46 9.81 0.09
N SER A 60 -2.09 8.63 0.56
CA SER A 60 -2.72 7.35 0.21
C SER A 60 -3.55 6.90 1.40
N TRP A 61 -4.78 6.47 1.16
CA TRP A 61 -5.63 5.97 2.24
C TRP A 61 -6.43 4.74 1.79
N ASP A 62 -6.82 3.95 2.77
CA ASP A 62 -7.57 2.73 2.56
C ASP A 62 -8.21 2.26 3.89
N ILE A 63 -9.11 1.28 3.79
CA ILE A 63 -9.83 0.68 4.91
C ILE A 63 -9.48 -0.80 4.97
N THR A 64 -9.14 -1.30 6.15
CA THR A 64 -8.92 -2.73 6.37
C THR A 64 -9.71 -3.24 7.56
N TYR A 65 -9.93 -4.56 7.57
CA TYR A 65 -10.65 -5.24 8.65
C TYR A 65 -9.68 -5.72 9.72
N CYS A 66 -10.05 -5.48 10.97
CA CYS A 66 -9.46 -6.03 12.18
C CYS A 66 -10.43 -7.07 12.76
N SER A 67 -10.05 -8.34 12.75
CA SER A 67 -10.90 -9.41 13.29
C SER A 67 -11.19 -9.20 14.77
N ALA A 68 -12.44 -9.33 15.20
CA ALA A 68 -12.76 -9.49 16.61
C ALA A 68 -12.49 -10.93 17.05
N ASN A 69 -12.45 -11.17 18.37
CA ASN A 69 -12.39 -12.51 18.95
C ASN A 69 -13.69 -13.33 18.72
N VAL A 70 -14.77 -12.66 18.34
CA VAL A 70 -16.02 -13.30 17.93
C VAL A 70 -15.99 -13.51 16.40
N ARG A 71 -16.13 -14.76 15.97
CA ARG A 71 -16.10 -15.13 14.55
C ARG A 71 -17.20 -14.39 13.77
N GLY A 72 -16.81 -13.74 12.67
CA GLY A 72 -17.73 -12.99 11.80
C GLY A 72 -17.98 -11.55 12.23
N LEU A 73 -17.46 -11.12 13.39
CA LEU A 73 -17.44 -9.73 13.80
C LEU A 73 -16.09 -9.08 13.45
N TYR A 74 -16.15 -7.88 12.88
CA TYR A 74 -14.98 -7.13 12.43
C TYR A 74 -15.06 -5.69 12.88
N TYR A 75 -13.89 -5.11 13.13
CA TYR A 75 -13.70 -3.66 13.25
C TYR A 75 -13.05 -3.13 11.97
N TYR A 76 -13.39 -1.90 11.62
CA TYR A 76 -12.96 -1.23 10.40
C TYR A 76 -11.91 -0.21 10.75
N LEU A 77 -10.68 -0.45 10.30
CA LEU A 77 -9.55 0.45 10.48
C LEU A 77 -9.36 1.29 9.22
N TYR A 78 -9.56 2.58 9.38
CA TYR A 78 -9.29 3.60 8.39
C TYR A 78 -7.87 4.11 8.61
N MET A 79 -7.05 4.20 7.57
CA MET A 79 -5.70 4.76 7.67
C MET A 79 -5.39 5.68 6.49
N ILE A 80 -4.77 6.82 6.79
CA ILE A 80 -4.26 7.81 5.85
C ILE A 80 -2.74 7.90 6.07
N MET A 81 -1.98 7.65 5.02
CA MET A 81 -0.53 7.72 4.97
C MET A 81 -0.08 8.85 4.05
N ASP A 82 0.90 9.63 4.49
CA ASP A 82 1.65 10.53 3.63
C ASP A 82 2.64 9.74 2.75
N VAL A 83 2.50 9.86 1.43
CA VAL A 83 3.27 9.09 0.43
C VAL A 83 4.76 9.43 0.50
N PHE A 84 5.10 10.71 0.68
CA PHE A 84 6.46 11.21 0.67
C PHE A 84 7.27 10.74 1.89
N SER A 85 6.67 10.84 3.08
CA SER A 85 7.34 10.53 4.35
C SER A 85 7.07 9.14 4.87
N ARG A 86 6.08 8.44 4.31
CA ARG A 86 5.49 7.21 4.85
C ARG A 86 4.80 7.39 6.19
N LYS A 87 4.65 8.60 6.73
CA LYS A 87 4.02 8.81 8.04
C LYS A 87 2.54 8.47 7.98
N ILE A 88 2.04 7.74 8.98
CA ILE A 88 0.60 7.60 9.20
C ILE A 88 0.12 8.94 9.79
N VAL A 89 -0.62 9.72 9.01
CA VAL A 89 -1.08 11.06 9.40
C VAL A 89 -2.47 11.02 10.04
N GLY A 90 -3.30 10.06 9.63
CA GLY A 90 -4.65 9.88 10.14
C GLY A 90 -4.98 8.41 10.28
N TRP A 91 -5.70 8.04 11.35
CA TRP A 91 -6.21 6.69 11.51
C TRP A 91 -7.38 6.69 12.49
N GLU A 92 -8.34 5.80 12.29
CA GLU A 92 -9.44 5.55 13.23
C GLU A 92 -9.97 4.11 13.12
N VAL A 93 -10.49 3.58 14.22
CA VAL A 93 -11.14 2.26 14.26
C VAL A 93 -12.60 2.41 14.65
N HIS A 94 -13.47 1.80 13.84
CA HIS A 94 -14.92 1.84 13.98
C HIS A 94 -15.53 0.44 13.93
N ASP A 95 -16.77 0.30 14.41
CA ASP A 95 -17.57 -0.92 14.35
C ASP A 95 -18.36 -1.07 13.04
N ARG A 96 -18.40 -0.01 12.22
CA ARG A 96 -19.05 0.01 10.91
C ARG A 96 -18.25 0.78 9.88
N GLU A 97 -18.47 0.43 8.63
CA GLU A 97 -17.94 1.16 7.48
C GLU A 97 -18.92 2.29 7.07
N CYS A 98 -18.49 3.55 7.08
CA CYS A 98 -19.33 4.69 6.72
C CYS A 98 -18.53 5.84 6.10
N GLY A 99 -19.11 6.52 5.10
CA GLY A 99 -18.53 7.71 4.46
C GLY A 99 -18.44 8.93 5.38
N GLU A 100 -19.36 9.08 6.33
CA GLU A 100 -19.30 10.14 7.34
C GLU A 100 -18.07 9.99 8.26
N LEU A 101 -17.77 8.75 8.65
CA LEU A 101 -16.58 8.44 9.46
C LEU A 101 -15.30 8.76 8.69
N ALA A 102 -15.24 8.44 7.40
CA ALA A 102 -14.14 8.84 6.52
C ALA A 102 -13.98 10.37 6.44
N ALA A 103 -15.10 11.09 6.27
CA ALA A 103 -15.10 12.55 6.19
C ALA A 103 -14.61 13.20 7.50
N GLN A 104 -15.06 12.69 8.65
CA GLN A 104 -14.63 13.17 9.97
C GLN A 104 -13.13 12.88 10.23
N LEU A 105 -12.66 11.69 9.84
CA LEU A 105 -11.24 11.36 9.91
C LEU A 105 -10.41 12.30 9.06
N LEU A 106 -10.84 12.54 7.81
CA LEU A 106 -10.13 13.43 6.89
C LEU A 106 -10.03 14.85 7.45
N GLN A 107 -11.14 15.40 7.95
CA GLN A 107 -11.17 16.72 8.59
C GLN A 107 -10.20 16.80 9.77
N ARG A 108 -10.23 15.82 10.70
CA ARG A 108 -9.31 15.79 11.85
C ARG A 108 -7.85 15.69 11.43
N THR A 109 -7.57 14.89 10.40
CA THR A 109 -6.22 14.70 9.86
C THR A 109 -5.69 16.01 9.27
N VAL A 110 -6.49 16.71 8.46
CA VAL A 110 -6.12 18.02 7.90
C VAL A 110 -5.83 19.05 8.99
N MET A 111 -6.63 19.09 10.04
CA MET A 111 -6.41 20.02 11.15
C MET A 111 -5.14 19.68 11.92
N ARG A 112 -4.90 18.39 12.22
CA ARG A 112 -3.72 17.91 12.93
C ARG A 112 -2.43 18.19 12.16
N GLU A 113 -2.44 17.96 10.85
CA GLU A 113 -1.29 18.21 9.97
C GLU A 113 -1.17 19.68 9.55
N GLN A 114 -2.05 20.57 10.03
CA GLN A 114 -2.06 22.00 9.71
C GLN A 114 -2.07 22.25 8.19
N CYS A 115 -2.94 21.53 7.49
CA CYS A 115 -3.04 21.54 6.03
C CYS A 115 -4.38 22.06 5.51
N PHE A 116 -5.12 22.82 6.34
CA PHE A 116 -6.38 23.40 5.93
C PHE A 116 -6.20 24.28 4.69
N LYS A 117 -7.03 24.04 3.65
CA LYS A 117 -6.98 24.69 2.33
C LYS A 117 -5.65 24.53 1.56
N LYS A 118 -4.80 23.56 1.93
CA LYS A 118 -3.64 23.19 1.10
C LYS A 118 -4.09 22.21 0.01
N PRO A 119 -3.54 22.32 -1.22
CA PRO A 119 -3.88 21.42 -2.31
C PRO A 119 -3.26 20.03 -2.06
N ILE A 120 -3.96 19.18 -1.33
CA ILE A 120 -3.58 17.79 -1.09
C ILE A 120 -4.29 16.88 -2.08
N ILE A 121 -3.57 15.91 -2.62
CA ILE A 121 -4.16 14.80 -3.36
C ILE A 121 -4.43 13.65 -2.39
N LEU A 122 -5.68 13.19 -2.31
CA LEU A 122 -6.06 12.00 -1.56
C LEU A 122 -6.32 10.85 -2.53
N HIS A 123 -5.44 9.87 -2.53
CA HIS A 123 -5.53 8.68 -3.38
C HIS A 123 -6.14 7.49 -2.65
N SER A 124 -7.22 6.94 -3.20
CA SER A 124 -7.91 5.74 -2.70
C SER A 124 -8.05 4.66 -3.76
N ASP A 125 -8.38 3.46 -3.29
CA ASP A 125 -8.96 2.44 -4.12
C ASP A 125 -10.43 2.77 -4.53
N ASN A 126 -11.15 1.78 -5.05
CA ASN A 126 -12.51 1.93 -5.56
C ASN A 126 -13.61 1.47 -4.58
N GLY A 127 -13.31 1.36 -3.28
CA GLY A 127 -14.25 0.92 -2.24
C GLY A 127 -15.51 1.78 -2.11
N ALA A 128 -16.55 1.22 -1.48
CA ALA A 128 -17.83 1.90 -1.36
C ALA A 128 -17.75 3.22 -0.53
N PRO A 129 -17.06 3.29 0.62
CA PRO A 129 -16.96 4.54 1.38
C PRO A 129 -16.18 5.64 0.65
N MET A 130 -15.19 5.23 -0.15
CA MET A 130 -14.30 6.10 -0.92
C MET A 130 -15.10 6.86 -1.98
N LYS A 131 -16.24 6.29 -2.41
CA LYS A 131 -17.16 6.88 -3.38
C LYS A 131 -18.33 7.64 -2.75
N SER A 132 -18.42 7.69 -1.43
CA SER A 132 -19.54 8.33 -0.74
C SER A 132 -19.64 9.83 -1.08
N VAL A 133 -20.88 10.31 -1.22
CA VAL A 133 -21.16 11.72 -1.50
C VAL A 133 -20.66 12.61 -0.36
N THR A 134 -20.86 12.16 0.89
CA THR A 134 -20.42 12.87 2.09
C THR A 134 -18.91 13.11 2.11
N LEU A 135 -18.11 12.09 1.76
CA LEU A 135 -16.66 12.24 1.70
C LEU A 135 -16.25 13.24 0.60
N LYS A 136 -16.85 13.14 -0.59
CA LYS A 136 -16.55 14.05 -1.70
C LYS A 136 -16.86 15.51 -1.35
N ALA A 137 -18.03 15.78 -0.77
CA ALA A 137 -18.39 17.12 -0.33
C ALA A 137 -17.40 17.68 0.72
N LYS A 138 -16.95 16.82 1.65
CA LYS A 138 -15.94 17.22 2.64
C LYS A 138 -14.56 17.46 2.00
N MET A 139 -14.17 16.68 0.99
CA MET A 139 -12.92 16.91 0.25
C MET A 139 -12.95 18.26 -0.47
N GLU A 140 -14.06 18.61 -1.10
CA GLU A 140 -14.25 19.92 -1.74
C GLU A 140 -14.14 21.07 -0.73
N GLU A 141 -14.80 20.96 0.43
CA GLU A 141 -14.71 21.94 1.53
C GLU A 141 -13.27 22.16 2.02
N LEU A 142 -12.48 21.09 2.09
CA LEU A 142 -11.10 21.11 2.57
C LEU A 142 -10.07 21.45 1.47
N CYS A 143 -10.51 21.68 0.23
CA CYS A 143 -9.67 21.86 -0.96
C CYS A 143 -8.76 20.66 -1.28
N ILE A 144 -9.26 19.44 -1.06
CA ILE A 144 -8.57 18.18 -1.34
C ILE A 144 -9.04 17.60 -2.67
N THR A 145 -8.09 17.24 -3.53
CA THR A 145 -8.36 16.61 -4.82
C THR A 145 -8.36 15.09 -4.68
N GLY A 146 -9.45 14.44 -5.07
CA GLY A 146 -9.55 12.98 -5.07
C GLY A 146 -8.84 12.34 -6.26
N SER A 147 -8.05 11.32 -5.99
CA SER A 147 -7.45 10.42 -6.98
C SER A 147 -7.92 8.99 -6.69
N HIS A 148 -8.21 8.21 -7.73
CA HIS A 148 -8.71 6.85 -7.57
C HIS A 148 -7.92 5.88 -8.44
N SER A 149 -7.75 4.65 -7.95
CA SER A 149 -7.25 3.54 -8.76
C SER A 149 -8.12 3.27 -9.98
N ARG A 150 -7.58 2.54 -10.97
CA ARG A 150 -8.37 2.14 -12.14
C ARG A 150 -9.46 1.15 -11.70
N PRO A 151 -10.69 1.24 -12.24
CA PRO A 151 -11.73 0.28 -11.93
C PRO A 151 -11.27 -1.15 -12.26
N ARG A 152 -11.43 -2.11 -11.34
CA ARG A 152 -11.05 -3.54 -11.54
C ARG A 152 -9.53 -3.80 -11.62
N VAL A 153 -8.70 -2.89 -11.13
CA VAL A 153 -7.28 -3.14 -10.85
C VAL A 153 -7.08 -3.02 -9.34
N SER A 154 -6.92 -4.15 -8.66
CA SER A 154 -6.81 -4.20 -7.20
C SER A 154 -5.44 -3.78 -6.66
N ASN A 155 -4.46 -3.50 -7.53
CA ASN A 155 -3.04 -3.35 -7.19
C ASN A 155 -2.51 -1.93 -7.41
N ASP A 156 -3.41 -0.94 -7.48
CA ASP A 156 -3.10 0.46 -7.78
C ASP A 156 -3.00 1.31 -6.48
N ASN A 157 -2.96 0.70 -5.28
CA ASN A 157 -2.74 1.40 -3.99
C ASN A 157 -1.57 0.81 -3.16
N PRO A 158 -0.35 0.73 -3.73
CA PRO A 158 0.76 -0.03 -3.14
C PRO A 158 1.24 0.50 -1.78
N TYR A 159 1.00 1.77 -1.48
CA TYR A 159 1.41 2.41 -0.24
C TYR A 159 0.58 1.91 0.96
N SER A 160 -0.75 1.95 0.83
CA SER A 160 -1.65 1.44 1.86
C SER A 160 -1.53 -0.08 2.01
N GLU A 161 -1.37 -0.82 0.92
CA GLU A 161 -1.14 -2.27 0.97
C GLU A 161 0.14 -2.64 1.75
N SER A 162 1.26 -1.95 1.46
CA SER A 162 2.52 -2.16 2.18
C SER A 162 2.41 -1.79 3.65
N LEU A 163 1.65 -0.75 3.99
CA LEU A 163 1.37 -0.35 5.37
C LEU A 163 0.61 -1.46 6.11
N PHE A 164 -0.49 -1.94 5.54
CA PHE A 164 -1.28 -3.00 6.16
C PHE A 164 -0.53 -4.31 6.28
N ARG A 165 0.33 -4.63 5.30
CA ARG A 165 1.24 -5.77 5.43
C ARG A 165 2.18 -5.59 6.62
N THR A 166 2.78 -4.42 6.78
CA THR A 166 3.66 -4.13 7.92
C THR A 166 2.91 -4.27 9.25
N MET A 167 1.68 -3.79 9.31
CA MET A 167 0.81 -3.89 10.48
C MET A 167 0.46 -5.35 10.83
N LYS A 168 -0.02 -6.13 9.87
CA LYS A 168 -0.54 -7.49 10.09
C LYS A 168 0.56 -8.54 10.32
N TYR A 169 1.77 -8.30 9.82
CA TYR A 169 2.90 -9.21 10.02
C TYR A 169 3.79 -8.80 11.20
N CYS A 170 3.42 -7.74 11.94
CA CYS A 170 4.11 -7.38 13.17
C CYS A 170 3.90 -8.49 14.23
N PRO A 171 4.94 -8.90 14.99
CA PRO A 171 4.82 -9.92 16.03
C PRO A 171 3.76 -9.62 17.11
N ARG A 172 3.41 -8.35 17.30
CA ARG A 172 2.39 -7.91 18.26
C ARG A 172 0.95 -8.00 17.72
N TRP A 173 0.76 -8.38 16.45
CA TRP A 173 -0.56 -8.50 15.84
C TRP A 173 -1.39 -9.59 16.55
N PRO A 174 -2.62 -9.29 17.02
CA PRO A 174 -3.44 -10.28 17.71
C PRO A 174 -4.08 -11.24 16.70
N SER A 175 -3.46 -12.41 16.51
CA SER A 175 -3.94 -13.46 15.59
C SER A 175 -5.34 -13.96 15.95
N GLU A 176 -5.65 -14.05 17.24
CA GLU A 176 -6.95 -14.48 17.77
C GLU A 176 -8.04 -13.40 17.67
N GLY A 177 -7.70 -12.21 17.17
CA GLY A 177 -8.60 -11.07 17.06
C GLY A 177 -8.68 -10.20 18.33
N PHE A 178 -9.36 -9.07 18.20
CA PHE A 178 -9.52 -8.08 19.26
C PHE A 178 -10.71 -8.39 20.17
N LYS A 179 -10.51 -8.24 21.48
CA LYS A 179 -11.56 -8.49 22.49
C LYS A 179 -12.76 -7.54 22.38
N CYS A 180 -12.51 -6.30 22.02
CA CYS A 180 -13.52 -5.25 21.87
C CYS A 180 -12.98 -4.11 20.99
N LEU A 181 -13.86 -3.19 20.61
CA LEU A 181 -13.51 -2.02 19.79
C LEU A 181 -12.42 -1.17 20.45
N GLN A 182 -12.48 -1.00 21.78
CA GLN A 182 -11.48 -0.22 22.51
C GLN A 182 -10.10 -0.90 22.46
N ALA A 183 -10.04 -2.22 22.61
CA ALA A 183 -8.78 -2.96 22.50
C ALA A 183 -8.15 -2.83 21.10
N ALA A 184 -8.97 -2.76 20.05
CA ALA A 184 -8.50 -2.48 18.69
C ALA A 184 -7.94 -1.05 18.57
N ARG A 185 -8.63 -0.05 19.12
CA ARG A 185 -8.16 1.35 19.14
C ARG A 185 -6.84 1.51 19.88
N ASP A 186 -6.72 0.92 21.06
CA ASP A 186 -5.50 1.01 21.89
C ASP A 186 -4.31 0.35 21.19
N TRP A 187 -4.54 -0.79 20.55
CA TRP A 187 -3.51 -1.48 19.79
C TRP A 187 -3.07 -0.66 18.57
N VAL A 188 -4.01 -0.13 17.79
CA VAL A 188 -3.69 0.69 16.62
C VAL A 188 -2.95 1.96 17.04
N ASN A 189 -3.34 2.60 18.13
CA ASN A 189 -2.60 3.74 18.67
C ASN A 189 -1.14 3.38 18.93
N GLY A 190 -0.88 2.29 19.68
CA GLY A 190 0.47 1.83 19.96
C GLY A 190 1.26 1.42 18.70
N PHE A 191 0.58 0.84 17.70
CA PHE A 191 1.19 0.53 16.41
C PHE A 191 1.58 1.80 15.66
N VAL A 192 0.71 2.81 15.58
CA VAL A 192 0.95 4.07 14.90
C VAL A 192 2.11 4.83 15.55
N ASP A 193 2.13 4.91 16.88
CA ASP A 193 3.22 5.55 17.63
C ASP A 193 4.57 4.87 17.34
N TRP A 194 4.61 3.53 17.36
CA TRP A 194 5.81 2.77 17.01
C TRP A 194 6.21 2.98 15.54
N TYR A 195 5.25 2.88 14.62
CA TYR A 195 5.52 2.97 13.19
C TYR A 195 6.06 4.36 12.83
N ASN A 196 5.45 5.42 13.35
CA ASN A 196 5.84 6.79 13.04
C ASN A 196 7.17 7.19 13.68
N GLU A 197 7.40 6.85 14.96
CA GLU A 197 8.53 7.40 15.73
C GLU A 197 9.69 6.43 15.98
N LYS A 198 9.52 5.11 15.73
CA LYS A 198 10.55 4.09 16.03
C LYS A 198 10.90 3.20 14.84
N HIS A 199 9.97 2.94 13.94
CA HIS A 199 10.22 2.06 12.80
C HIS A 199 11.11 2.73 11.75
N CYS A 200 12.32 2.21 11.54
CA CYS A 200 13.22 2.67 10.48
C CYS A 200 12.79 2.09 9.13
N HIS A 201 12.18 2.92 8.29
CA HIS A 201 11.56 2.45 7.06
C HIS A 201 12.56 2.40 5.89
N SER A 202 12.67 1.24 5.23
CA SER A 202 13.73 0.98 4.23
C SER A 202 13.65 1.88 3.00
N ARG A 203 12.43 2.19 2.52
CA ARG A 203 12.20 3.05 1.33
C ARG A 203 12.57 4.53 1.52
N ILE A 204 12.81 4.98 2.74
CA ILE A 204 13.22 6.35 3.06
C ILE A 204 14.61 6.37 3.70
N GLY A 205 15.45 5.40 3.38
CA GLY A 205 16.83 5.37 3.87
C GLY A 205 16.98 4.99 5.34
N PHE A 206 16.04 4.20 5.89
CA PHE A 206 16.07 3.74 7.29
C PHE A 206 16.05 4.89 8.30
N VAL A 207 15.37 5.99 8.00
CA VAL A 207 14.92 6.97 8.99
C VAL A 207 13.49 6.63 9.42
N THR A 208 13.03 7.22 10.51
CA THR A 208 11.63 7.05 10.92
C THR A 208 10.71 7.90 10.03
N PRO A 209 9.47 7.45 9.76
CA PRO A 209 8.51 8.24 9.00
C PRO A 209 8.33 9.66 9.54
N SER A 210 8.31 9.81 10.86
CA SER A 210 8.21 11.13 11.49
C SER A 210 9.45 12.01 11.30
N GLN A 211 10.67 11.45 11.36
CA GLN A 211 11.90 12.23 11.06
C GLN A 211 11.86 12.77 9.63
N ARG A 212 11.49 11.92 8.69
CA ARG A 212 11.32 12.30 7.28
C ARG A 212 10.24 13.37 7.11
N HIS A 213 9.12 13.22 7.80
CA HIS A 213 8.02 14.17 7.76
C HIS A 213 8.38 15.54 8.34
N ARG A 214 9.30 15.58 9.31
CA ARG A 214 9.84 16.80 9.92
C ARG A 214 11.10 17.34 9.22
N SER A 215 11.46 16.79 8.06
CA SER A 215 12.67 17.17 7.29
C SER A 215 13.98 17.02 8.08
N GLN A 216 14.04 16.07 9.01
CA GLN A 216 15.23 15.78 9.83
C GLN A 216 16.16 14.74 9.18
N ASP A 217 15.69 14.09 8.12
CA ASP A 217 16.33 12.94 7.50
C ASP A 217 17.58 13.31 6.70
N GLU A 218 17.64 14.49 6.07
CA GLU A 218 18.84 14.94 5.35
C GLU A 218 20.09 14.95 6.24
N ALA A 219 19.97 15.54 7.43
CA ALA A 219 21.07 15.60 8.40
C ALA A 219 21.46 14.21 8.89
N ILE A 220 20.46 13.33 9.13
CA ILE A 220 20.70 11.94 9.57
C ILE A 220 21.44 11.14 8.50
N LEU A 221 21.01 11.24 7.24
CA LEU A 221 21.61 10.52 6.13
C LEU A 221 23.03 11.01 5.83
N ARG A 222 23.26 12.33 5.89
CA ARG A 222 24.61 12.92 5.77
C ARG A 222 25.56 12.40 6.85
N ASN A 223 25.14 12.45 8.12
CA ASN A 223 25.93 11.92 9.23
C ASN A 223 26.23 10.43 9.05
N ARG A 224 25.27 9.62 8.57
CA ARG A 224 25.52 8.20 8.26
C ARG A 224 26.57 8.00 7.18
N GLN A 225 26.55 8.84 6.13
CA GLN A 225 27.56 8.78 5.08
C GLN A 225 28.97 9.05 5.63
N GLU A 226 29.12 10.07 6.48
CA GLU A 226 30.38 10.41 7.15
C GLU A 226 30.86 9.28 8.06
N VAL A 227 29.98 8.74 8.90
CA VAL A 227 30.31 7.61 9.80
C VAL A 227 30.76 6.39 9.03
N TYR A 228 30.07 6.03 7.93
CA TYR A 228 30.44 4.88 7.12
C TYR A 228 31.77 5.09 6.39
N ALA A 229 32.00 6.29 5.84
CA ALA A 229 33.26 6.64 5.19
C ALA A 229 34.44 6.58 6.17
N LEU A 230 34.27 7.16 7.37
CA LEU A 230 35.27 7.11 8.43
C LEU A 230 35.53 5.67 8.90
N ALA A 231 34.48 4.86 9.06
CA ALA A 231 34.62 3.47 9.47
C ALA A 231 35.42 2.65 8.44
N LYS A 232 35.11 2.82 7.14
CA LYS A 232 35.86 2.18 6.04
C LYS A 232 37.31 2.64 6.01
N SER A 233 37.57 3.93 6.16
CA SER A 233 38.93 4.48 6.24
C SER A 233 39.72 3.89 7.40
N LYS A 234 39.09 3.71 8.57
CA LYS A 234 39.75 3.16 9.78
C LYS A 234 40.06 1.67 9.70
N ASN A 235 39.19 0.85 9.11
CA ASN A 235 39.43 -0.61 9.03
C ASN A 235 39.17 -1.19 7.64
N PRO A 236 39.93 -0.81 6.59
CA PRO A 236 39.59 -1.13 5.20
C PRO A 236 39.34 -2.61 4.92
N HIS A 237 40.09 -3.50 5.59
CA HIS A 237 39.97 -4.96 5.45
C HIS A 237 38.59 -5.54 5.84
N ARG A 238 37.77 -4.81 6.61
CA ARG A 238 36.39 -5.24 6.98
C ARG A 238 35.38 -4.98 5.85
N TRP A 239 35.76 -4.23 4.81
CA TRP A 239 34.89 -3.90 3.69
C TRP A 239 35.34 -4.60 2.42
N SER A 240 34.45 -5.40 1.83
CA SER A 240 34.68 -6.06 0.54
C SER A 240 34.39 -5.15 -0.67
N GLY A 241 33.87 -3.94 -0.46
CA GLY A 241 33.50 -3.02 -1.54
C GLY A 241 33.17 -1.60 -1.06
N GLU A 242 32.36 -0.88 -1.86
CA GLU A 242 31.92 0.47 -1.52
C GLU A 242 30.95 0.51 -0.34
N VAL A 243 31.00 1.62 0.41
CA VAL A 243 30.04 1.84 1.49
C VAL A 243 28.65 2.06 0.91
N ARG A 244 27.64 1.67 1.68
CA ARG A 244 26.25 1.95 1.33
C ARG A 244 26.06 3.44 1.09
N LYS A 245 25.45 3.79 -0.04
CA LYS A 245 25.04 5.16 -0.35
C LYS A 245 23.79 5.53 0.43
N TRP A 246 23.89 6.55 1.27
CA TRP A 246 22.79 7.10 2.07
C TRP A 246 22.18 8.32 1.36
N GLU A 247 21.71 8.11 0.13
CA GLU A 247 21.16 9.18 -0.70
C GLU A 247 19.78 9.64 -0.20
N TYR A 248 19.56 10.94 -0.27
CA TYR A 248 18.26 11.55 0.03
C TYR A 248 17.29 11.33 -1.13
N VAL A 249 16.12 10.79 -0.83
CA VAL A 249 15.04 10.64 -1.81
C VAL A 249 14.39 12.01 -1.98
N LYS A 250 14.47 12.62 -3.17
CA LYS A 250 13.88 13.96 -3.39
C LYS A 250 12.40 13.91 -3.77
N GLU A 251 12.02 12.89 -4.52
CA GLU A 251 10.69 12.76 -5.10
C GLU A 251 10.17 11.35 -4.89
N VAL A 252 8.86 11.24 -4.65
CA VAL A 252 8.18 9.97 -4.48
C VAL A 252 6.95 9.97 -5.37
N GLU A 253 6.86 8.98 -6.26
CA GLU A 253 5.72 8.79 -7.14
C GLU A 253 4.74 7.80 -6.55
N LEU A 254 3.45 8.15 -6.60
CA LEU A 254 2.36 7.30 -6.13
C LEU A 254 2.24 6.03 -6.99
N ASN A 255 2.38 6.15 -8.31
CA ASN A 255 2.36 5.05 -9.26
C ASN A 255 3.49 5.27 -10.27
N PRO A 256 4.71 4.78 -10.00
CA PRO A 256 5.80 4.91 -10.95
C PRO A 256 5.43 4.18 -12.24
N ASP A 257 5.66 4.81 -13.38
CA ASP A 257 5.57 4.13 -14.68
C ASP A 257 6.58 2.98 -14.65
N SER A 258 6.12 1.72 -14.74
CA SER A 258 7.03 0.59 -14.82
C SER A 258 7.94 0.77 -16.05
N PRO A 259 9.27 0.86 -15.89
CA PRO A 259 10.18 0.89 -17.05
C PRO A 259 10.15 -0.43 -17.84
N ASP A 260 9.53 -1.48 -17.29
CA ASP A 260 9.54 -2.83 -17.86
C ASP A 260 8.58 -3.05 -19.05
N ILE A 261 7.84 -2.05 -19.52
CA ILE A 261 6.92 -2.20 -20.67
C ILE A 261 7.58 -1.77 -22.01
N GLU A 262 8.69 -1.03 -22.00
CA GLU A 262 9.35 -0.63 -23.25
C GLU A 262 10.18 -1.76 -23.88
N CYS A 263 10.64 -2.75 -23.10
CA CYS A 263 11.47 -3.84 -23.62
C CYS A 263 10.68 -4.88 -24.45
N GLU A 264 9.35 -4.90 -24.35
CA GLU A 264 8.49 -5.81 -25.13
C GLU A 264 7.96 -5.19 -26.44
N ARG A 265 8.29 -3.92 -26.71
CA ARG A 265 7.94 -3.22 -27.97
C ARG A 265 9.11 -3.10 -28.95
N ALA A 266 10.28 -3.59 -28.55
CA ALA A 266 11.53 -3.54 -29.33
C ALA A 266 12.13 -4.93 -29.64
N ALA A 267 11.34 -6.01 -29.50
CA ALA A 267 11.74 -7.38 -29.86
C ALA A 267 10.81 -7.96 -30.92
#